data_AF-A6GIM8-F1
#
_entry.id   AF-A6GIM8-F1
#
_cell.length_a   1.000
_cell.length_b   1.000
_cell.length_c   1.000
_cell.angle_alpha   90.00
_cell.angle_beta   90.00
_cell.angle_gamma   90.00
#
_symmetry.space_group_name_H-M   'P 1'
#
loop_
_entity.id
_entity.type
_entity.pdbx_description
1 polymer ?
#
loop_
_entity_poly.entity_id
_entity_poly.type
_entity_poly.pdbx_seq_one_letter_code
_entity_poly.pdbx_strand_id
1 'polypeptide(L)'
;MTTSPSINNSWSRVALRRIRSFPPAERKAVLDAIPEDTRGTIAGAKRSDYLPATHAVAVCEGLIGVIGTERAVEFWETVVGDSYAGGLLEPLITKMRRDELDFGLIGLAADAWALSTRDCGKVGLAQSRDGKVRLEAQGLPDYVRDSAGIQAMFAGTLRAMLAFSKLRASIEVSTDNADGSIAFELKLRAPS
;
A
#
# COMPACT_ATOMS: atom_id res chain seq x y z
N MET A 1 25.47 4.08 12.49
CA MET A 1 24.34 3.31 13.05
C MET A 1 23.36 3.10 11.90
N THR A 2 23.18 1.87 11.43
CA THR A 2 22.19 1.57 10.39
C THR A 2 20.80 1.73 11.01
N THR A 3 20.05 2.73 10.56
CA THR A 3 18.66 2.92 10.94
C THR A 3 17.84 1.73 10.47
N SER A 4 17.01 1.17 11.35
CA SER A 4 16.12 0.06 10.99
C SER A 4 15.06 0.56 10.01
N PRO A 5 14.72 -0.21 8.95
CA PRO A 5 13.61 0.13 8.07
C PRO A 5 12.35 0.40 8.88
N SER A 6 11.70 1.52 8.59
CA SER A 6 10.55 2.00 9.38
C SER A 6 9.47 2.61 8.51
N ILE A 7 8.23 2.46 8.98
CA ILE A 7 7.02 2.92 8.30
C ILE A 7 6.25 3.84 9.24
N ASN A 8 5.70 4.90 8.68
CA ASN A 8 4.88 5.86 9.42
C ASN A 8 3.64 5.17 10.02
N ASN A 9 3.48 5.31 11.32
CA ASN A 9 2.43 4.67 12.11
C ASN A 9 1.01 5.07 11.67
N SER A 10 0.85 6.17 10.93
CA SER A 10 -0.45 6.62 10.46
C SER A 10 -1.21 5.54 9.70
N TRP A 11 -0.52 4.75 8.87
CA TRP A 11 -1.13 3.70 8.06
C TRP A 11 -1.61 2.52 8.90
N SER A 12 -0.76 2.00 9.77
CA SER A 12 -1.10 0.89 10.66
C SER A 12 -2.26 1.27 11.58
N ARG A 13 -2.32 2.51 12.07
CA ARG A 13 -3.46 3.00 12.87
C ARG A 13 -4.75 3.10 12.08
N VAL A 14 -4.71 3.56 10.83
CA VAL A 14 -5.89 3.62 9.97
C VAL A 14 -6.39 2.21 9.68
N ALA A 15 -5.50 1.27 9.37
CA ALA A 15 -5.85 -0.13 9.14
C ALA A 15 -6.51 -0.77 10.38
N LEU A 16 -5.87 -0.66 11.56
CA LEU A 16 -6.45 -1.18 12.82
C LEU A 16 -7.80 -0.54 13.16
N ARG A 17 -8.01 0.73 12.79
CA ARG A 17 -9.32 1.39 12.96
C ARG A 17 -10.35 0.80 11.99
N ARG A 18 -10.00 0.62 10.71
CA ARG A 18 -10.90 0.07 9.69
C ARG A 18 -11.29 -1.38 10.01
N ILE A 19 -10.39 -2.19 10.55
CA ILE A 19 -10.68 -3.56 11.03
C ILE A 19 -11.83 -3.56 12.06
N ARG A 20 -12.03 -2.48 12.83
CA ARG A 20 -13.12 -2.41 13.82
C ARG A 20 -14.52 -2.41 13.19
N SER A 21 -14.61 -2.06 11.91
CA SER A 21 -15.84 -2.07 11.12
C SER A 21 -16.20 -3.44 10.56
N PHE A 22 -15.34 -4.46 10.70
CA PHE A 22 -15.66 -5.83 10.31
C PHE A 22 -16.75 -6.44 11.19
N PRO A 23 -17.48 -7.46 10.69
CA PRO A 23 -18.39 -8.26 11.51
C PRO A 23 -17.69 -8.78 12.78
N PRO A 24 -18.39 -8.89 13.93
CA PRO A 24 -17.74 -9.17 15.22
C PRO A 24 -16.80 -10.39 15.23
N ALA A 25 -17.21 -11.50 14.60
CA ALA A 25 -16.41 -12.72 14.53
C ALA A 25 -15.15 -12.54 13.67
N GLU A 26 -15.28 -11.93 12.50
CA GLU A 26 -14.16 -11.66 11.59
C GLU A 26 -13.19 -10.62 12.18
N ARG A 27 -13.73 -9.55 12.78
CA ARG A 27 -12.94 -8.55 13.50
C ARG A 27 -12.07 -9.20 14.58
N LYS A 28 -12.66 -10.09 15.38
CA LYS A 28 -11.93 -10.80 16.43
C LYS A 28 -10.82 -11.66 15.81
N ALA A 29 -11.15 -12.45 14.79
CA ALA A 29 -10.18 -13.31 14.11
C ALA A 29 -8.98 -12.51 13.55
N VAL A 30 -9.22 -11.38 12.87
CA VAL A 30 -8.14 -10.53 12.35
C VAL A 30 -7.29 -9.93 13.48
N LEU A 31 -7.92 -9.41 14.53
CA LEU A 31 -7.17 -8.81 15.65
C LEU A 31 -6.36 -9.85 16.44
N ASP A 32 -6.84 -11.08 16.54
CA ASP A 32 -6.13 -12.19 17.18
C ASP A 32 -4.95 -12.69 16.32
N ALA A 33 -5.06 -12.57 14.98
CA ALA A 33 -3.98 -12.90 14.05
C ALA A 33 -2.83 -11.88 14.06
N ILE A 34 -3.06 -10.66 14.59
CA ILE A 34 -2.03 -9.64 14.73
C ILE A 34 -1.41 -9.72 16.13
N PRO A 35 -0.07 -9.90 16.25
CA PRO A 35 0.61 -9.99 17.54
C PRO A 35 0.21 -8.87 18.51
N GLU A 36 0.00 -9.25 19.77
CA GLU A 36 -0.45 -8.32 20.81
C GLU A 36 0.55 -7.18 21.03
N ASP A 37 1.85 -7.49 20.99
CA ASP A 37 2.93 -6.50 21.10
C ASP A 37 2.85 -5.41 20.02
N THR A 38 2.49 -5.81 18.81
CA THR A 38 2.38 -4.99 17.63
C THR A 38 1.16 -4.08 17.76
N ARG A 39 0.01 -4.65 18.17
CA ARG A 39 -1.19 -3.85 18.46
C ARG A 39 -0.94 -2.84 19.57
N GLY A 40 -0.27 -3.25 20.65
CA GLY A 40 0.11 -2.39 21.77
C GLY A 40 1.03 -1.25 21.35
N THR A 41 2.08 -1.56 20.59
CA THR A 41 3.07 -0.59 20.09
C THR A 41 2.43 0.44 19.16
N ILE A 42 1.63 -0.01 18.18
CA ILE A 42 0.91 0.88 17.25
C ILE A 42 -0.06 1.80 18.01
N ALA A 43 -0.76 1.26 19.02
CA ALA A 43 -1.72 2.00 19.81
C ALA A 43 -1.06 3.08 20.70
N GLY A 44 0.08 2.76 21.31
CA GLY A 44 0.82 3.63 22.22
C GLY A 44 1.67 4.72 21.53
N ALA A 45 2.11 4.49 20.28
CA ALA A 45 2.88 5.46 19.52
C ALA A 45 2.02 6.60 18.95
N LYS A 46 2.62 7.77 18.70
CA LYS A 46 1.95 8.88 18.02
C LYS A 46 1.68 8.52 16.57
N ARG A 47 0.70 9.20 15.97
CA ARG A 47 0.33 8.99 14.55
C ARG A 47 1.50 9.24 13.60
N SER A 48 2.34 10.23 13.89
CA SER A 48 3.47 10.64 13.04
C SER A 48 4.78 9.91 13.34
N ASP A 49 4.78 8.99 14.31
CA ASP A 49 5.98 8.25 14.65
C ASP A 49 6.30 7.23 13.54
N TYR A 50 7.59 7.01 13.30
CA TYR A 50 8.06 5.95 12.41
C TYR A 50 8.39 4.74 13.27
N LEU A 51 7.68 3.65 13.03
CA LEU A 51 7.86 2.39 13.75
C LEU A 51 8.60 1.37 12.87
N PRO A 52 9.29 0.38 13.46
CA PRO A 52 9.87 -0.72 12.69
C PRO A 52 8.88 -1.29 11.68
N ALA A 53 9.32 -1.48 10.44
CA ALA A 53 8.45 -1.92 9.33
C ALA A 53 7.80 -3.30 9.60
N THR A 54 8.41 -4.11 10.47
CA THR A 54 7.87 -5.39 10.94
C THR A 54 6.47 -5.28 11.54
N HIS A 55 6.12 -4.16 12.20
CA HIS A 55 4.77 -3.97 12.71
C HIS A 55 3.74 -3.77 11.61
N ALA A 56 4.08 -3.05 10.54
CA ALA A 56 3.19 -2.90 9.39
C ALA A 56 3.05 -4.23 8.64
N VAL A 57 4.15 -4.97 8.45
CA VAL A 57 4.13 -6.32 7.88
C VAL A 57 3.20 -7.24 8.68
N ALA A 58 3.33 -7.28 10.00
CA ALA A 58 2.49 -8.11 10.87
C ALA A 58 0.99 -7.76 10.77
N VAL A 59 0.64 -6.47 10.64
CA VAL A 59 -0.75 -6.06 10.39
C VAL A 59 -1.25 -6.57 9.04
N CYS A 60 -0.45 -6.45 7.99
CA CYS A 60 -0.87 -6.87 6.64
C CYS A 60 -0.98 -8.40 6.53
N GLU A 61 -0.03 -9.14 7.10
CA GLU A 61 -0.05 -10.61 7.14
C GLU A 61 -1.21 -11.13 7.99
N GLY A 62 -1.46 -10.55 9.17
CA GLY A 62 -2.61 -10.93 10.00
C GLY A 62 -3.95 -10.71 9.29
N LEU A 63 -4.04 -9.66 8.46
CA LEU A 63 -5.22 -9.39 7.66
C LEU A 63 -5.40 -10.44 6.55
N ILE A 64 -4.38 -10.68 5.72
CA ILE A 64 -4.45 -11.71 4.66
C ILE A 64 -4.70 -13.09 5.22
N GLY A 65 -4.05 -13.48 6.32
CA GLY A 65 -4.19 -14.81 6.92
C GLY A 65 -5.63 -15.15 7.31
N VAL A 66 -6.49 -14.15 7.49
CA VAL A 66 -7.89 -14.33 7.89
C VAL A 66 -8.88 -14.11 6.74
N ILE A 67 -8.72 -13.02 5.97
CA ILE A 67 -9.70 -12.66 4.93
C ILE A 67 -9.27 -13.04 3.51
N GLY A 68 -8.04 -13.53 3.34
CA GLY A 68 -7.47 -13.87 2.04
C GLY A 68 -7.00 -12.65 1.24
N THR A 69 -6.20 -12.92 0.20
CA THR A 69 -5.54 -11.88 -0.61
C THR A 69 -6.53 -10.94 -1.31
N GLU A 70 -7.58 -11.47 -1.94
CA GLU A 70 -8.51 -10.65 -2.73
C GLU A 70 -9.25 -9.63 -1.85
N ARG A 71 -9.82 -10.07 -0.72
CA ARG A 71 -10.49 -9.17 0.24
C ARG A 71 -9.50 -8.23 0.93
N ALA A 72 -8.24 -8.63 1.09
CA ALA A 72 -7.20 -7.74 1.60
C ALA A 72 -6.88 -6.60 0.63
N VAL A 73 -6.81 -6.90 -0.67
CA VAL A 73 -6.65 -5.87 -1.71
C VAL A 73 -7.82 -4.89 -1.67
N GLU A 74 -9.07 -5.36 -1.58
CA GLU A 74 -10.26 -4.50 -1.46
C GLU A 74 -10.27 -3.66 -0.17
N PHE A 75 -9.81 -4.25 0.94
CA PHE A 75 -9.65 -3.54 2.20
C PHE A 75 -8.70 -2.36 2.06
N TRP A 76 -7.53 -2.57 1.45
CA TRP A 76 -6.54 -1.52 1.25
C TRP A 76 -6.98 -0.48 0.23
N GLU A 77 -7.65 -0.90 -0.85
CA GLU A 77 -8.32 0.00 -1.79
C GLU A 77 -9.30 0.93 -1.05
N THR A 78 -10.12 0.38 -0.16
CA THR A 78 -11.06 1.17 0.64
C THR A 78 -10.35 2.09 1.62
N VAL A 79 -9.28 1.64 2.29
CA VAL A 79 -8.51 2.47 3.23
C VAL A 79 -7.90 3.69 2.54
N VAL A 80 -7.31 3.51 1.36
CA VAL A 80 -6.77 4.61 0.55
C VAL A 80 -7.90 5.47 0.01
N GLY A 81 -9.00 4.82 -0.42
CA GLY A 81 -10.28 5.42 -0.79
C GLY A 81 -10.78 6.46 0.21
N ASP A 82 -11.00 6.01 1.44
CA ASP A 82 -11.47 6.80 2.57
C ASP A 82 -10.48 7.92 2.93
N SER A 83 -9.17 7.66 2.82
CA SER A 83 -8.12 8.65 3.07
C SER A 83 -8.13 9.78 2.04
N TYR A 84 -8.39 9.47 0.78
CA TYR A 84 -8.57 10.46 -0.28
C TYR A 84 -9.85 11.29 -0.07
N ALA A 85 -10.98 10.61 0.13
CA ALA A 85 -12.28 11.27 0.32
C ALA A 85 -12.32 12.16 1.57
N GLY A 86 -11.56 11.81 2.60
CA GLY A 86 -11.39 12.61 3.81
C GLY A 86 -10.41 13.79 3.67
N GLY A 87 -9.93 14.10 2.47
CA GLY A 87 -9.06 15.26 2.19
C GLY A 87 -7.58 15.07 2.53
N LEU A 88 -7.15 13.88 2.96
CA LEU A 88 -5.74 13.64 3.33
C LEU A 88 -4.80 13.69 2.10
N LEU A 89 -5.29 13.21 0.96
CA LEU A 89 -4.54 13.22 -0.29
C LEU A 89 -4.83 14.45 -1.15
N GLU A 90 -5.88 15.23 -0.84
CA GLU A 90 -6.33 16.42 -1.58
C GLU A 90 -5.19 17.41 -1.91
N PRO A 91 -4.23 17.71 -1.01
CA PRO A 91 -3.09 18.59 -1.33
C PRO A 91 -2.12 18.03 -2.39
N LEU A 92 -2.09 16.72 -2.58
CA LEU A 92 -1.26 16.07 -3.60
C LEU A 92 -1.94 16.14 -4.98
N ILE A 93 -3.27 15.98 -5.02
CA ILE A 93 -4.04 16.00 -6.28
C ILE A 93 -4.23 17.44 -6.79
N THR A 94 -4.49 18.40 -5.89
CA THR A 94 -4.70 19.81 -6.28
C THR A 94 -3.49 20.46 -6.93
N LYS A 95 -2.29 19.88 -6.75
CA LYS A 95 -1.05 20.34 -7.41
C LYS A 95 -0.83 19.72 -8.79
N MET A 96 -1.59 18.69 -9.16
CA MET A 96 -1.47 18.05 -10.47
C MET A 96 -2.28 18.81 -11.52
N ARG A 97 -1.70 19.00 -12.71
CA ARG A 97 -2.46 19.56 -13.84
C ARG A 97 -3.42 18.51 -14.40
N ARG A 98 -4.56 18.94 -14.98
CA ARG A 98 -5.60 18.02 -15.49
C ARG A 98 -5.10 17.06 -16.57
N ASP A 99 -4.11 17.48 -17.34
CA ASP A 99 -3.39 16.74 -18.39
C ASP A 99 -2.37 15.73 -17.84
N GLU A 100 -2.07 15.78 -16.53
CA GLU A 100 -1.19 14.84 -15.83
C GLU A 100 -1.97 13.79 -15.05
N LEU A 101 -3.31 13.83 -15.03
CA LEU A 101 -4.16 12.98 -14.18
C LEU A 101 -4.16 11.49 -14.57
N ASP A 102 -3.90 11.16 -15.83
CA ASP A 102 -3.98 9.77 -16.29
C ASP A 102 -2.91 8.93 -15.58
N PHE A 103 -1.62 9.29 -15.71
CA PHE A 103 -0.53 8.55 -15.06
C PHE A 103 0.07 9.24 -13.83
N GLY A 104 -0.19 10.52 -13.62
CA GLY A 104 0.40 11.26 -12.50
C GLY A 104 -0.13 10.81 -11.13
N LEU A 105 -1.37 10.30 -11.05
CA LEU A 105 -1.91 9.75 -9.81
C LEU A 105 -1.24 8.42 -9.43
N ILE A 106 -0.77 7.66 -10.42
CA ILE A 106 0.07 6.47 -10.18
C ILE A 106 1.48 6.92 -9.74
N GLY A 107 1.98 8.05 -10.26
CA GLY A 107 3.21 8.69 -9.77
C GLY A 107 3.16 9.06 -8.29
N LEU A 108 1.98 9.42 -7.76
CA LEU A 108 1.80 9.68 -6.33
C LEU A 108 2.07 8.45 -5.45
N ALA A 109 2.03 7.22 -5.99
CA ALA A 109 2.40 6.02 -5.23
C ALA A 109 3.87 6.08 -4.76
N ALA A 110 4.77 6.58 -5.62
CA ALA A 110 6.18 6.76 -5.30
C ALA A 110 6.36 7.80 -4.19
N ASP A 111 5.69 8.94 -4.32
CA ASP A 111 5.75 10.02 -3.32
C ASP A 111 5.13 9.58 -1.99
N ALA A 112 3.98 8.91 -2.02
CA ALA A 112 3.34 8.38 -0.82
C ALA A 112 4.23 7.36 -0.11
N TRP A 113 4.92 6.49 -0.85
CA TRP A 113 5.91 5.57 -0.28
C TRP A 113 7.08 6.30 0.36
N ALA A 114 7.66 7.27 -0.34
CA ALA A 114 8.79 8.06 0.17
C ALA A 114 8.42 8.87 1.43
N LEU A 115 7.19 9.39 1.50
CA LEU A 115 6.67 10.11 2.67
C LEU A 115 6.31 9.19 3.85
N SER A 116 6.03 7.91 3.56
CA SER A 116 5.53 6.97 4.56
C SER A 116 6.59 6.01 5.08
N THR A 117 7.80 6.02 4.51
CA THR A 117 8.84 5.04 4.83
C THR A 117 10.21 5.67 5.03
N ARG A 118 11.09 4.97 5.75
CA ARG A 118 12.52 5.28 5.88
C ARG A 118 13.28 3.96 5.75
N ASP A 119 14.31 3.96 4.92
CA ASP A 119 15.16 2.79 4.67
C ASP A 119 14.38 1.53 4.22
N CYS A 120 13.21 1.69 3.61
CA CYS A 120 12.38 0.61 3.07
C CYS A 120 12.48 0.50 1.55
N GLY A 121 13.62 0.86 0.94
CA GLY A 121 13.74 0.90 -0.51
C GLY A 121 12.95 2.05 -1.15
N LYS A 122 12.76 1.97 -2.46
CA LYS A 122 12.11 3.01 -3.27
C LYS A 122 11.04 2.40 -4.17
N VAL A 123 10.00 3.17 -4.43
CA VAL A 123 8.98 2.87 -5.44
C VAL A 123 9.10 3.91 -6.54
N GLY A 124 9.09 3.49 -7.80
CA GLY A 124 9.23 4.39 -8.94
C GLY A 124 8.47 3.92 -10.16
N LEU A 125 8.14 4.85 -11.06
CA LEU A 125 7.56 4.54 -12.36
C LEU A 125 8.67 4.11 -13.34
N ALA A 126 8.54 2.90 -13.87
CA ALA A 126 9.28 2.43 -15.03
C ALA A 126 8.36 2.50 -16.27
N GLN A 127 8.81 3.16 -17.35
CA GLN A 127 8.13 3.07 -18.64
C GLN A 127 8.35 1.66 -19.20
N SER A 128 7.27 0.94 -19.48
CA SER A 128 7.37 -0.28 -20.29
C SER A 128 7.45 0.11 -21.78
N ARG A 129 8.21 -0.68 -22.56
CA ARG A 129 8.40 -0.47 -24.00
C ARG A 129 7.10 -0.57 -24.83
N ASP A 130 6.01 -1.06 -24.24
CA ASP A 130 4.75 -1.36 -24.92
C ASP A 130 3.60 -0.39 -24.57
N GLY A 131 3.90 0.81 -24.07
CA GLY A 131 2.87 1.76 -23.63
C GLY A 131 2.14 1.35 -22.33
N LYS A 132 2.67 0.35 -21.62
CA LYS A 132 2.21 -0.04 -20.28
C LYS A 132 2.94 0.77 -19.23
N VAL A 133 2.26 1.04 -18.12
CA VAL A 133 2.90 1.65 -16.96
C VAL A 133 3.26 0.57 -15.96
N ARG A 134 4.52 0.58 -15.52
CA ARG A 134 5.05 -0.35 -14.54
C ARG A 134 5.51 0.46 -13.34
N LEU A 135 5.04 0.09 -12.15
CA LEU A 135 5.64 0.56 -10.91
C LEU A 135 6.62 -0.50 -10.44
N GLU A 136 7.81 -0.06 -10.02
CA GLU A 136 8.83 -0.93 -9.49
C GLU A 136 9.17 -0.53 -8.07
N ALA A 137 9.14 -1.51 -7.16
CA ALA A 137 9.68 -1.40 -5.83
C ALA A 137 11.08 -2.03 -5.80
N GLN A 138 12.11 -1.24 -5.51
CA GLN A 138 13.51 -1.63 -5.54
C GLN A 138 14.16 -1.45 -4.17
N GLY A 139 15.08 -2.36 -3.81
CA GLY A 139 15.81 -2.29 -2.54
C GLY A 139 14.91 -2.43 -1.30
N LEU A 140 13.78 -3.12 -1.44
CA LEU A 140 12.94 -3.47 -0.30
C LEU A 140 13.70 -4.44 0.62
N PRO A 141 13.61 -4.30 1.96
CA PRO A 141 14.05 -5.35 2.88
C PRO A 141 13.35 -6.67 2.56
N ASP A 142 14.04 -7.80 2.66
CA ASP A 142 13.50 -9.12 2.26
C ASP A 142 12.13 -9.42 2.89
N TYR A 143 11.97 -9.18 4.20
CA TYR A 143 10.70 -9.42 4.89
C TYR A 143 9.55 -8.47 4.47
N VAL A 144 9.86 -7.32 3.87
CA VAL A 144 8.86 -6.42 3.26
C VAL A 144 8.55 -6.89 1.84
N ARG A 145 9.57 -7.30 1.08
CA ARG A 145 9.44 -7.82 -0.29
C ARG A 145 8.60 -9.10 -0.32
N ASP A 146 8.94 -10.03 0.55
CA ASP A 146 8.39 -11.39 0.54
C ASP A 146 7.04 -11.48 1.28
N SER A 147 6.57 -10.35 1.85
CA SER A 147 5.26 -10.25 2.51
C SER A 147 4.13 -10.16 1.48
N ALA A 148 3.32 -11.22 1.40
CA ALA A 148 2.06 -11.20 0.64
C ALA A 148 1.13 -10.09 1.14
N GLY A 149 1.14 -9.82 2.45
CA GLY A 149 0.45 -8.72 3.12
C GLY A 149 0.76 -7.37 2.48
N ILE A 150 2.04 -7.04 2.40
CA ILE A 150 2.51 -5.77 1.82
C ILE A 150 2.22 -5.72 0.33
N GLN A 151 2.38 -6.82 -0.40
CA GLN A 151 2.03 -6.87 -1.83
C GLN A 151 0.54 -6.60 -2.08
N ALA A 152 -0.36 -7.15 -1.26
CA ALA A 152 -1.79 -6.84 -1.33
C ALA A 152 -2.09 -5.37 -0.97
N MET A 153 -1.36 -4.80 0.00
CA MET A 153 -1.45 -3.36 0.33
C MET A 153 -1.06 -2.49 -0.86
N PHE A 154 0.03 -2.81 -1.55
CA PHE A 154 0.42 -2.11 -2.78
C PHE A 154 -0.67 -2.24 -3.85
N ALA A 155 -1.13 -3.47 -4.14
CA ALA A 155 -2.17 -3.70 -5.15
C ALA A 155 -3.47 -2.93 -4.83
N GLY A 156 -3.93 -2.93 -3.58
CA GLY A 156 -5.11 -2.19 -3.14
C GLY A 156 -4.94 -0.68 -3.29
N THR A 157 -3.76 -0.17 -2.92
CA THR A 157 -3.42 1.26 -3.08
C THR A 157 -3.47 1.69 -4.54
N LEU A 158 -2.90 0.87 -5.43
CA LEU A 158 -2.90 1.13 -6.86
C LEU A 158 -4.30 1.03 -7.47
N ARG A 159 -5.14 0.09 -7.02
CA ARG A 159 -6.55 0.03 -7.41
C ARG A 159 -7.30 1.32 -7.04
N ALA A 160 -7.10 1.83 -5.83
CA ALA A 160 -7.70 3.09 -5.41
C ALA A 160 -7.23 4.25 -6.31
N MET A 161 -5.93 4.34 -6.59
CA MET A 161 -5.37 5.38 -7.48
C MET A 161 -5.95 5.32 -8.90
N LEU A 162 -6.06 4.11 -9.48
CA LEU A 162 -6.70 3.91 -10.78
C LEU A 162 -8.17 4.34 -10.78
N ALA A 163 -8.91 4.01 -9.71
CA ALA A 163 -10.29 4.43 -9.55
C ALA A 163 -10.41 5.96 -9.53
N PHE A 164 -9.48 6.68 -8.87
CA PHE A 164 -9.42 8.14 -8.89
C PHE A 164 -9.08 8.72 -10.26
N SER A 165 -8.14 8.11 -10.98
CA SER A 165 -7.80 8.47 -12.36
C SER A 165 -8.91 8.16 -13.36
N LYS A 166 -9.98 7.46 -12.95
CA LYS A 166 -11.01 6.89 -13.84
C LYS A 166 -10.42 5.98 -14.92
N LEU A 167 -9.22 5.46 -14.69
CA LEU A 167 -8.56 4.53 -15.59
C LEU A 167 -9.06 3.12 -15.33
N ARG A 168 -9.42 2.41 -16.40
CA ARG A 168 -9.73 0.98 -16.33
C ARG A 168 -8.46 0.20 -16.63
N ALA A 169 -7.79 -0.29 -15.60
CA ALA A 169 -6.62 -1.15 -15.74
C ALA A 169 -6.74 -2.40 -14.87
N SER A 170 -6.12 -3.51 -15.30
CA SER A 170 -5.79 -4.63 -14.41
C SER A 170 -4.37 -4.48 -13.89
N ILE A 171 -4.14 -4.94 -12.66
CA ILE A 171 -2.82 -4.94 -12.03
C ILE A 171 -2.31 -6.37 -12.03
N GLU A 172 -1.12 -6.58 -12.60
CA GLU A 172 -0.39 -7.83 -12.48
C GLU A 172 0.87 -7.61 -11.65
N VAL A 173 1.06 -8.46 -10.64
CA VAL A 173 2.23 -8.39 -9.76
C VAL A 173 3.24 -9.43 -10.24
N SER A 174 4.49 -9.01 -10.42
CA SER A 174 5.62 -9.87 -10.77
C SER A 174 6.73 -9.70 -9.75
N THR A 175 7.11 -10.80 -9.10
CA THR A 175 8.13 -10.85 -8.03
C THR A 175 9.44 -11.48 -8.49
N ASP A 176 9.48 -12.09 -9.67
CA ASP A 176 10.62 -12.89 -10.17
C ASP A 176 11.63 -12.05 -10.94
N ASN A 177 11.88 -10.80 -10.51
CA ASN A 177 12.88 -9.97 -11.15
C ASN A 177 14.28 -10.36 -10.63
N ALA A 178 15.24 -10.49 -11.54
CA ALA A 178 16.61 -10.94 -11.23
C ALA A 178 17.36 -10.02 -10.25
N ASP A 179 16.89 -8.78 -10.08
CA ASP A 179 17.42 -7.78 -9.15
C ASP A 179 16.69 -7.76 -7.79
N GLY A 180 15.74 -8.66 -7.57
CA GLY A 180 14.92 -8.72 -6.35
C GLY A 180 13.91 -7.59 -6.23
N SER A 181 13.60 -6.87 -7.32
CA SER A 181 12.51 -5.89 -7.36
C SER A 181 11.14 -6.55 -7.43
N ILE A 182 10.10 -5.83 -6.98
CA ILE A 182 8.70 -6.18 -7.24
C ILE A 182 8.16 -5.22 -8.28
N ALA A 183 7.57 -5.77 -9.33
CA ALA A 183 6.93 -5.00 -10.39
C ALA A 183 5.41 -5.13 -10.31
N PHE A 184 4.73 -4.00 -10.42
CA PHE A 184 3.28 -3.90 -10.56
C PHE A 184 3.00 -3.36 -11.97
N GLU A 185 2.63 -4.26 -12.88
CA GLU A 185 2.31 -3.91 -14.27
C GLU A 185 0.83 -3.54 -14.39
N LEU A 186 0.58 -2.35 -14.93
CA LEU A 186 -0.74 -1.81 -15.19
C LEU A 186 -1.09 -2.06 -16.65
N LYS A 187 -2.07 -2.93 -16.89
CA LYS A 187 -2.61 -3.19 -18.23
C LYS A 187 -3.89 -2.40 -18.44
N LEU A 188 -3.80 -1.30 -19.17
CA LEU A 188 -4.95 -0.49 -19.55
C LEU A 188 -5.89 -1.31 -20.45
N ARG A 189 -7.19 -1.24 -20.19
CA ARG A 189 -8.21 -1.75 -21.09
C ARG A 189 -8.49 -0.68 -22.15
N ALA A 190 -8.57 -1.09 -23.42
CA ALA A 190 -8.96 -0.19 -24.50
C ALA A 190 -10.33 0.45 -24.19
N PRO A 191 -10.54 1.74 -24.53
CA PRO A 191 -11.87 2.34 -24.42
C PRO A 191 -12.84 1.57 -25.33
N SER A 192 -13.92 1.09 -24.72
CA SER A 192 -15.05 0.46 -25.40
C SER A 192 -15.87 1.48 -26.17
#